data_AF-A0A9E5PPX1-F1
#
_entry.id   AF-A0A9E5PPX1-F1
#
_cell.length_a   1.000
_cell.length_b   1.000
_cell.length_c   1.000
_cell.angle_alpha   90.00
_cell.angle_beta   90.00
_cell.angle_gamma   90.00
#
_symmetry.space_group_name_H-M   'P 1'
#
loop_
_entity.id
_entity.type
_entity.pdbx_description
1 polymer ?
#
loop_
_entity_poly.entity_id
_entity_poly.type
_entity_poly.pdbx_seq_one_letter_code
_entity_poly.pdbx_strand_id
1 'polypeptide(L)'
;VTLCRMTRRDLGPNLFTWALLALLGAVLLWPIWLTVRGGFEAADGGFTLYHIIQVAADPVLREGLINAFAIAICTTLLSLVLSLPLAILAARYEFPGKQLLGVFILVPLILPPFVGAIGIHQLFGRYGAVNTLLENLGLVEQGIDFIGRGGFWAVVIIEALHLYPILYLNLVAALSNL
;
A
#
# COMPACT_ATOMS: atom_id res chain seq x y z
N VAL A 1 -29.77 3.88 -35.42
CA VAL A 1 -29.14 2.81 -36.23
C VAL A 1 -28.08 2.16 -35.35
N THR A 2 -28.56 1.39 -34.39
CA THR A 2 -27.81 0.90 -33.23
C THR A 2 -28.33 -0.50 -33.01
N LEU A 3 -27.54 -1.50 -33.40
CA LEU A 3 -27.60 -2.93 -33.06
C LEU A 3 -26.61 -3.59 -34.03
N CYS A 4 -25.32 -3.33 -33.80
CA CYS A 4 -24.26 -4.02 -34.52
C CYS A 4 -24.23 -5.47 -34.02
N ARG A 5 -24.65 -6.36 -34.92
CA ARG A 5 -24.63 -7.83 -34.82
C ARG A 5 -23.42 -8.33 -34.04
N MET A 6 -23.67 -8.96 -32.88
CA MET A 6 -22.74 -9.94 -32.32
C MET A 6 -22.68 -11.13 -33.27
N THR A 7 -21.71 -11.09 -34.17
CA THR A 7 -21.48 -12.10 -35.19
C THR A 7 -20.80 -13.31 -34.54
N ARG A 8 -21.29 -14.53 -34.79
CA ARG A 8 -20.85 -15.83 -34.25
C ARG A 8 -19.37 -16.22 -34.47
N ARG A 9 -18.48 -15.29 -34.86
CA ARG A 9 -17.07 -15.55 -35.20
C ARG A 9 -16.07 -15.27 -34.07
N ASP A 10 -16.53 -14.72 -32.95
CA ASP A 10 -15.69 -14.42 -31.77
C ASP A 10 -15.77 -15.48 -30.65
N LEU A 11 -16.52 -16.59 -30.85
CA LEU A 11 -16.78 -17.57 -29.78
C LEU A 11 -15.54 -18.39 -29.36
N GLY A 12 -14.58 -18.59 -30.27
CA GLY A 12 -13.31 -19.29 -30.01
C GLY A 12 -12.34 -18.54 -29.10
N PRO A 13 -12.02 -17.25 -29.38
CA PRO A 13 -11.19 -16.43 -28.49
C PRO A 13 -11.91 -15.98 -27.20
N ASN A 14 -13.25 -15.98 -27.17
CA ASN A 14 -14.01 -15.68 -25.96
C ASN A 14 -14.07 -16.86 -24.99
N LEU A 15 -14.16 -18.12 -25.45
CA LEU A 15 -14.24 -19.27 -24.55
C LEU A 15 -12.99 -19.41 -23.68
N PHE A 16 -11.80 -19.24 -24.26
CA PHE A 16 -10.54 -19.26 -23.51
C PHE A 16 -10.51 -18.13 -22.47
N THR A 17 -10.88 -16.91 -22.87
CA THR A 17 -10.96 -15.75 -21.97
C THR A 17 -11.95 -15.99 -20.82
N TRP A 18 -13.15 -16.52 -21.11
CA TRP A 18 -14.15 -16.85 -20.09
C TRP A 18 -13.71 -17.99 -19.18
N ALA A 19 -13.06 -19.02 -19.72
CA ALA A 19 -12.50 -20.12 -18.93
C ALA A 19 -11.38 -19.62 -18.01
N LEU A 20 -10.51 -18.75 -18.50
CA LEU A 20 -9.45 -18.12 -17.72
C LEU A 20 -10.02 -17.23 -16.61
N LEU A 21 -11.03 -16.40 -16.92
CA LEU A 21 -11.71 -15.56 -15.94
C LEU A 21 -12.45 -16.40 -14.88
N ALA A 22 -13.10 -17.49 -15.28
CA ALA A 22 -13.78 -18.40 -14.37
C ALA A 22 -12.78 -19.13 -13.45
N LEU A 23 -11.64 -19.57 -13.99
CA LEU A 23 -10.56 -20.18 -13.22
C LEU A 23 -9.96 -19.17 -12.22
N LEU A 24 -9.61 -17.97 -12.68
CA LEU A 24 -9.07 -16.91 -11.82
C LEU A 24 -10.07 -16.52 -10.73
N GLY A 25 -11.33 -16.34 -11.10
CA GLY A 25 -12.42 -16.04 -10.19
C GLY A 25 -12.63 -17.14 -9.16
N ALA A 26 -12.64 -18.40 -9.57
CA ALA A 26 -12.78 -19.53 -8.65
C ALA A 26 -11.61 -19.60 -7.67
N VAL A 27 -10.37 -19.48 -8.16
CA VAL A 27 -9.16 -19.55 -7.31
C VAL A 27 -9.10 -18.39 -6.30
N LEU A 28 -9.49 -17.18 -6.69
CA LEU A 28 -9.48 -16.01 -5.80
C LEU A 28 -10.66 -15.99 -4.83
N LEU A 29 -11.87 -16.30 -5.30
CA LEU A 29 -13.09 -16.19 -4.51
C LEU A 29 -13.29 -17.37 -3.55
N TRP A 30 -12.79 -18.56 -3.88
CA TRP A 30 -12.92 -19.76 -3.04
C TRP A 30 -12.35 -19.59 -1.62
N PRO A 31 -11.08 -19.17 -1.41
CA PRO A 31 -10.54 -18.99 -0.07
C PRO A 31 -11.23 -17.84 0.69
N ILE A 32 -11.63 -16.78 -0.01
CA ILE A 32 -12.40 -15.67 0.57
C ILE A 32 -13.74 -16.19 1.09
N TRP A 33 -14.44 -16.98 0.29
CA TRP A 33 -15.70 -17.61 0.68
C TRP A 33 -15.54 -18.52 1.90
N LEU A 34 -14.52 -19.37 1.92
CA LEU A 34 -14.22 -20.23 3.07
C LEU A 34 -13.93 -19.43 4.34
N THR A 35 -13.17 -18.34 4.21
CA THR A 35 -12.82 -17.45 5.34
C THR A 35 -14.05 -16.73 5.88
N VAL A 36 -14.87 -16.17 4.98
CA VAL A 36 -16.10 -15.46 5.36
C VAL A 36 -17.08 -16.43 6.02
N ARG A 37 -17.30 -17.61 5.43
CA ARG A 37 -18.17 -18.64 6.02
C ARG A 37 -17.68 -19.07 7.40
N GLY A 38 -16.38 -19.34 7.54
CA GLY A 38 -15.79 -19.73 8.83
C GLY A 38 -16.00 -18.68 9.94
N GLY A 39 -16.07 -17.40 9.59
CA GLY A 39 -16.41 -16.33 10.55
C GLY A 39 -17.82 -16.44 11.14
N PHE A 40 -18.75 -17.11 10.44
CA PHE A 40 -20.14 -17.31 10.85
C PHE A 40 -20.46 -18.75 11.27
N GLU A 41 -19.48 -19.65 11.32
CA GLU A 41 -19.68 -21.06 11.64
C GLU A 41 -19.21 -21.35 13.08
N ALA A 42 -20.08 -21.93 13.90
CA ALA A 42 -19.75 -22.38 15.25
C ALA A 42 -19.04 -23.75 15.20
N ALA A 43 -18.44 -24.17 16.31
CA ALA A 43 -17.72 -25.44 16.41
C ALA A 43 -18.60 -26.68 16.12
N ASP A 44 -19.93 -26.53 16.24
CA ASP A 44 -20.94 -27.54 15.93
C ASP A 44 -21.48 -27.46 14.49
N GLY A 45 -20.97 -26.53 13.67
CA GLY A 45 -21.45 -26.28 12.30
C GLY A 45 -22.69 -25.39 12.21
N GLY A 46 -23.19 -24.88 13.34
CA GLY A 46 -24.30 -23.92 13.38
C GLY A 46 -23.90 -22.51 12.93
N PHE A 47 -24.88 -21.68 12.57
CA PHE A 47 -24.63 -20.26 12.31
C PHE A 47 -24.41 -19.50 13.63
N THR A 48 -23.34 -18.71 13.71
CA THR A 48 -23.01 -17.89 14.88
C THR A 48 -22.52 -16.50 14.51
N LEU A 49 -22.85 -15.52 15.36
CA LEU A 49 -22.30 -14.16 15.30
C LEU A 49 -21.24 -13.91 16.37
N TYR A 50 -20.90 -14.94 17.15
CA TYR A 50 -20.02 -14.85 18.30
C TYR A 50 -18.65 -14.25 17.94
N HIS A 51 -18.00 -14.73 16.88
CA HIS A 51 -16.69 -14.23 16.45
C HIS A 51 -16.73 -12.75 16.05
N ILE A 52 -17.78 -12.32 15.35
CA ILE A 52 -17.93 -10.92 14.92
C ILE A 52 -18.14 -10.00 16.12
N ILE A 53 -18.99 -10.41 17.07
CA ILE A 53 -19.24 -9.65 18.30
C ILE A 53 -17.97 -9.60 19.16
N GLN A 54 -17.20 -10.69 19.25
CA GLN A 54 -15.92 -10.70 19.95
C GLN A 54 -14.92 -9.72 19.36
N VAL A 55 -14.79 -9.65 18.03
CA VAL A 55 -13.90 -8.69 17.37
C VAL A 55 -14.30 -7.24 17.69
N ALA A 56 -15.61 -6.95 17.76
CA ALA A 56 -16.11 -5.63 18.10
C ALA A 56 -15.97 -5.30 19.61
N ALA A 57 -16.04 -6.30 20.47
CA ALA A 57 -15.95 -6.16 21.92
C ALA A 57 -14.49 -6.10 22.42
N ASP A 58 -13.54 -6.67 21.68
CA ASP A 58 -12.12 -6.66 22.03
C ASP A 58 -11.53 -5.24 21.82
N PRO A 59 -11.09 -4.56 22.89
CA PRO A 59 -10.53 -3.21 22.78
C PRO A 59 -9.26 -3.16 21.94
N VAL A 60 -8.44 -4.22 21.95
CA VAL A 60 -7.17 -4.28 21.21
C VAL A 60 -7.45 -4.34 19.70
N LEU A 61 -8.44 -5.15 19.28
CA LEU A 61 -8.83 -5.25 17.88
C LEU A 61 -9.48 -3.96 17.38
N ARG A 62 -10.31 -3.32 18.21
CA ARG A 62 -10.92 -2.03 17.88
C ARG A 62 -9.88 -0.91 17.75
N GLU A 63 -8.93 -0.83 18.67
CA GLU A 63 -7.82 0.14 18.59
C GLU A 63 -6.95 -0.12 17.35
N GLY A 64 -6.64 -1.39 17.06
CA GLY A 64 -5.93 -1.80 15.86
C GLY A 64 -6.63 -1.35 14.57
N LEU A 65 -7.95 -1.53 14.48
CA LEU A 65 -8.76 -1.09 13.33
C LEU A 65 -8.74 0.44 13.15
N ILE A 66 -8.90 1.19 14.23
CA ILE A 66 -8.87 2.66 14.19
C ILE A 66 -7.47 3.15 13.77
N ASN A 67 -6.41 2.55 14.33
CA ASN A 67 -5.04 2.88 13.98
C ASN A 67 -4.75 2.58 12.50
N ALA A 68 -5.14 1.40 11.99
CA ALA A 68 -4.95 1.03 10.59
C ALA A 68 -5.69 2.00 9.65
N PHE A 69 -6.92 2.38 9.99
CA PHE A 69 -7.69 3.36 9.23
C PHE A 69 -7.04 4.75 9.22
N ALA A 70 -6.56 5.20 10.38
CA ALA A 70 -5.84 6.46 10.50
C ALA A 70 -4.53 6.46 9.69
N ILE A 71 -3.76 5.37 9.74
CA ILE A 71 -2.56 5.18 8.91
C ILE A 71 -2.94 5.28 7.43
N ALA A 72 -3.97 4.54 6.98
CA ALA A 72 -4.39 4.54 5.58
C ALA A 72 -4.74 5.95 5.07
N ILE A 73 -5.47 6.74 5.87
CA ILE A 73 -5.82 8.13 5.50
C ILE A 73 -4.57 9.00 5.46
N CYS A 74 -3.76 9.01 6.52
CA CYS A 74 -2.57 9.85 6.62
C CYS A 74 -1.56 9.53 5.52
N THR A 75 -1.32 8.25 5.25
CA THR A 75 -0.47 7.77 4.16
C THR A 75 -1.00 8.23 2.81
N THR A 76 -2.31 8.06 2.54
CA THR A 76 -2.90 8.47 1.26
C THR A 76 -2.74 9.98 1.04
N LEU A 77 -3.02 10.79 2.06
CA LEU A 77 -2.87 12.24 1.99
C LEU A 77 -1.41 12.65 1.77
N LEU A 78 -0.48 12.04 2.53
CA LEU A 78 0.95 12.34 2.40
C LEU A 78 1.48 11.93 1.02
N SER A 79 1.14 10.75 0.52
CA SER A 79 1.48 10.31 -0.84
C SER A 79 0.92 11.27 -1.89
N LEU A 80 -0.30 11.78 -1.72
CA LEU A 80 -0.90 12.74 -2.64
C LEU A 80 -0.17 14.08 -2.62
N VAL A 81 0.15 14.60 -1.44
CA VAL A 81 0.94 15.84 -1.25
C VAL A 81 2.31 15.73 -1.91
N LEU A 82 2.95 14.56 -1.87
CA LEU A 82 4.24 14.32 -2.52
C LEU A 82 4.08 14.13 -4.04
N SER A 83 3.14 13.29 -4.47
CA SER A 83 3.04 12.82 -5.86
C SER A 83 2.44 13.86 -6.78
N LEU A 84 1.42 14.60 -6.34
CA LEU A 84 0.68 15.55 -7.17
C LEU A 84 1.57 16.68 -7.73
N PRO A 85 2.36 17.42 -6.92
CA PRO A 85 3.21 18.47 -7.47
C PRO A 85 4.28 17.90 -8.40
N LEU A 86 4.86 16.74 -8.06
CA LEU A 86 5.83 16.05 -8.92
C LEU A 86 5.22 15.62 -10.26
N ALA A 87 4.00 15.08 -10.23
CA ALA A 87 3.29 14.64 -11.42
C ALA A 87 2.89 15.81 -12.31
N ILE A 88 2.43 16.93 -11.74
CA ILE A 88 2.14 18.15 -12.50
C ILE A 88 3.42 18.69 -13.16
N LEU A 89 4.52 18.75 -12.42
CA LEU A 89 5.80 19.19 -12.95
C LEU A 89 6.26 18.29 -14.12
N ALA A 90 6.17 16.98 -13.93
CA ALA A 90 6.56 16.01 -14.95
C ALA A 90 5.61 15.98 -16.15
N ALA A 91 4.30 16.17 -15.97
CA ALA A 91 3.33 16.10 -17.06
C ALA A 91 3.29 17.39 -17.89
N ARG A 92 3.43 18.57 -17.26
CA ARG A 92 3.20 19.87 -17.93
C ARG A 92 4.45 20.62 -18.33
N TYR A 93 5.63 20.28 -17.79
CA TYR A 93 6.86 21.01 -18.06
C TYR A 93 7.93 20.12 -18.70
N GLU A 94 8.75 20.73 -19.55
CA GLU A 94 9.99 20.15 -20.05
C GLU A 94 11.18 20.87 -19.41
N PHE A 95 12.04 20.11 -18.75
CA PHE A 95 13.23 20.63 -18.09
C PHE A 95 14.38 19.62 -18.18
N PRO A 96 15.64 20.09 -18.23
CA PRO A 96 16.80 19.20 -18.24
C PRO A 96 16.85 18.38 -16.94
N GLY A 97 17.03 17.06 -17.06
CA GLY A 97 17.06 16.16 -15.90
C GLY A 97 15.72 15.51 -15.51
N LYS A 98 14.64 15.77 -16.25
CA LYS A 98 13.32 15.13 -16.06
C LYS A 98 13.38 13.60 -15.97
N GLN A 99 14.18 12.97 -16.83
CA GLN A 99 14.38 11.51 -16.81
C GLN A 99 15.05 11.04 -15.52
N LEU A 100 16.09 11.74 -15.05
CA LEU A 100 16.78 11.41 -13.80
C LEU A 100 15.85 11.55 -12.60
N LEU A 101 15.07 12.64 -12.54
CA LEU A 101 14.06 12.82 -11.50
C LEU A 101 13.07 11.65 -11.48
N GLY A 102 12.59 11.22 -12.66
CA GLY A 102 11.71 10.06 -12.78
C GLY A 102 12.34 8.78 -12.22
N VAL A 103 13.62 8.53 -12.50
CA VAL A 103 14.34 7.38 -11.92
C VAL A 103 14.39 7.47 -10.40
N PHE A 104 14.81 8.61 -9.84
CA PHE A 104 14.89 8.80 -8.38
C PHE A 104 13.54 8.63 -7.68
N ILE A 105 12.46 9.11 -8.30
CA ILE A 105 11.10 8.94 -7.78
C ILE A 105 10.73 7.46 -7.69
N LEU A 106 11.17 6.63 -8.64
CA LEU A 106 10.82 5.22 -8.68
C LEU A 106 11.72 4.32 -7.82
N VAL A 107 12.87 4.82 -7.34
CA VAL A 107 13.81 4.03 -6.50
C VAL A 107 13.12 3.35 -5.31
N PRO A 108 12.27 4.03 -4.52
CA PRO A 108 11.63 3.42 -3.35
C PRO A 108 10.70 2.24 -3.68
N LEU A 109 10.22 2.14 -4.92
CA LEU A 109 9.35 1.05 -5.38
C LEU A 109 10.10 -0.26 -5.56
N ILE A 110 11.42 -0.21 -5.74
CA ILE A 110 12.28 -1.39 -5.94
C ILE A 110 12.41 -2.19 -4.64
N LEU A 111 12.42 -1.49 -3.50
CA LEU A 111 12.54 -2.12 -2.20
C LEU A 111 11.15 -2.60 -1.74
N PRO A 112 11.01 -3.86 -1.28
CA PRO A 112 9.79 -4.27 -0.61
C PRO A 112 9.50 -3.36 0.60
N PRO A 113 8.23 -3.04 0.89
CA PRO A 113 7.89 -2.08 1.95
C PRO A 113 8.43 -2.53 3.32
N PHE A 114 8.38 -3.83 3.61
CA PHE A 114 8.96 -4.41 4.82
C PHE A 114 10.47 -4.19 4.95
N VAL A 115 11.21 -4.29 3.84
CA VAL A 115 12.66 -4.06 3.83
C VAL A 115 12.96 -2.60 4.09
N GLY A 116 12.17 -1.68 3.53
CA GLY A 116 12.26 -0.25 3.82
C GLY A 116 12.05 0.05 5.30
N ALA A 117 11.03 -0.56 5.91
CA ALA A 117 10.73 -0.37 7.34
C ALA A 117 11.86 -0.87 8.25
N ILE A 118 12.37 -2.09 8.01
CA ILE A 118 13.48 -2.66 8.78
C ILE A 118 14.75 -1.83 8.58
N GLY A 119 15.04 -1.40 7.35
CA GLY A 119 16.20 -0.57 7.03
C GLY A 119 16.15 0.78 7.77
N ILE A 120 15.00 1.45 7.75
CA ILE A 120 14.80 2.69 8.53
C ILE A 120 14.94 2.42 10.03
N HIS A 121 14.43 1.29 10.53
CA HIS A 121 14.63 0.91 11.93
C HIS A 121 16.10 0.70 12.30
N GLN A 122 16.89 0.07 11.43
CA GLN A 122 18.31 -0.15 11.67
C GLN A 122 19.16 1.12 11.55
N LEU A 123 18.71 2.09 10.74
CA LEU A 123 19.40 3.38 10.58
C LEU A 123 19.06 4.35 11.70
N PHE A 124 17.77 4.50 12.01
CA PHE A 124 17.22 5.55 12.87
C PHE A 124 16.67 5.03 14.22
N GLY A 125 16.78 3.73 14.50
CA GLY A 125 16.49 3.20 15.83
C GLY A 125 17.46 3.75 16.88
N ARG A 126 17.11 3.60 18.17
CA ARG A 126 17.93 4.06 19.30
C ARG A 126 19.40 3.60 19.23
N TYR A 127 19.63 2.36 18.79
CA TYR A 127 20.96 1.77 18.58
C TYR A 127 21.33 1.65 17.10
N GLY A 128 20.71 2.47 16.25
CA GLY A 128 20.91 2.46 14.81
C GLY A 128 22.19 3.17 14.37
N ALA A 129 22.58 2.96 13.11
CA ALA A 129 23.83 3.46 12.56
C ALA A 129 23.99 4.98 12.68
N VAL A 130 22.90 5.76 12.56
CA VAL A 130 22.93 7.21 12.69
C VAL A 130 23.28 7.63 14.11
N ASN A 131 22.65 7.02 15.13
CA ASN A 131 22.94 7.31 16.52
C ASN A 131 24.36 6.91 16.90
N THR A 132 24.82 5.74 16.48
CA THR A 132 26.21 5.31 16.72
C THR A 132 27.22 6.30 16.12
N LEU A 133 26.94 6.83 14.93
CA LEU A 133 27.80 7.86 14.33
C LEU A 133 27.79 9.16 15.12
N LEU A 134 26.62 9.62 15.58
CA LEU A 134 26.48 10.85 16.37
C LEU A 134 27.15 10.74 17.75
N GLU A 135 27.05 9.58 18.40
CA GLU A 135 27.73 9.28 19.66
C GLU A 135 29.26 9.29 19.47
N ASN A 136 29.76 8.64 18.42
CA ASN A 136 31.19 8.63 18.10
C ASN A 136 31.76 10.02 17.77
N LEU A 137 30.94 10.90 17.20
CA LEU A 137 31.30 12.30 16.93
C LEU A 137 31.18 13.20 18.17
N GLY A 138 30.72 12.68 19.31
CA GLY A 138 30.51 13.45 20.54
C GLY A 138 29.37 14.46 20.45
N LEU A 139 28.48 14.32 19.46
CA LEU A 139 27.35 15.23 19.25
C LEU A 139 26.16 14.91 20.16
N VAL A 140 26.06 13.66 20.64
CA VAL A 140 24.99 13.17 21.50
C VAL A 140 25.57 12.18 22.51
N GLU A 141 25.15 12.26 23.77
CA GLU A 141 25.62 11.37 24.85
C GLU A 141 24.88 10.02 24.89
N GLN A 142 23.63 9.99 24.43
CA GLN A 142 22.79 8.77 24.36
C GLN A 142 21.93 8.79 23.10
N GLY A 143 21.90 7.68 22.37
CA GLY A 143 21.13 7.53 21.14
C GLY A 143 19.68 7.99 21.27
N ILE A 144 19.26 8.83 20.32
CA ILE A 144 17.91 9.38 20.24
C ILE A 144 17.03 8.33 19.57
N ASP A 145 15.94 7.94 20.21
CA ASP A 145 14.99 7.03 19.59
C ASP A 145 14.08 7.79 18.61
N PHE A 146 14.54 7.96 17.36
CA PHE A 146 13.80 8.67 16.31
C PHE A 146 12.50 7.97 15.91
N ILE A 147 12.41 6.66 16.18
CA ILE A 147 11.25 5.83 15.82
C ILE A 147 10.33 5.65 17.03
N GLY A 148 10.91 5.36 18.21
CA GLY A 148 10.32 5.23 19.54
C GLY A 148 8.80 5.37 19.69
N ARG A 149 8.35 6.36 20.48
CA ARG A 149 6.93 6.68 20.71
C ARG A 149 6.19 7.16 19.44
N GLY A 150 6.88 7.29 18.31
CA GLY A 150 6.37 7.78 17.03
C GLY A 150 6.05 6.68 16.01
N GLY A 151 5.90 5.42 16.43
CA GLY A 151 5.66 4.28 15.53
C GLY A 151 4.54 4.50 14.50
N PHE A 152 3.47 5.23 14.86
CA PHE A 152 2.42 5.63 13.93
C PHE A 152 2.97 6.44 12.74
N TRP A 153 3.70 7.53 13.01
CA TRP A 153 4.23 8.40 11.97
C TRP A 153 5.35 7.74 11.18
N ALA A 154 6.17 6.90 11.82
CA ALA A 154 7.16 6.10 11.12
C ALA A 154 6.50 5.22 10.06
N VAL A 155 5.44 4.48 10.42
CA VAL A 155 4.69 3.64 9.48
C VAL A 155 4.07 4.50 8.37
N VAL A 156 3.42 5.62 8.70
CA VAL A 156 2.82 6.53 7.71
C VAL A 156 3.85 7.02 6.70
N ILE A 157 5.03 7.46 7.16
CA ILE A 157 6.09 7.98 6.29
C ILE A 157 6.66 6.86 5.41
N ILE A 158 6.93 5.69 5.97
CA ILE A 158 7.48 4.55 5.23
C ILE A 158 6.51 4.09 4.14
N GLU A 159 5.23 3.90 4.50
CA GLU A 159 4.18 3.55 3.55
C GLU A 159 4.02 4.63 2.48
N ALA A 160 4.02 5.90 2.86
CA ALA A 160 3.88 7.00 1.91
C ALA A 160 5.06 7.05 0.93
N LEU A 161 6.29 6.85 1.42
CA LEU A 161 7.50 6.78 0.60
C LEU A 161 7.50 5.58 -0.36
N HIS A 162 6.84 4.48 0.00
CA HIS A 162 6.72 3.33 -0.88
C HIS A 162 5.57 3.47 -1.91
N LEU A 163 4.48 4.13 -1.54
CA LEU A 163 3.26 4.24 -2.36
C LEU A 163 3.22 5.49 -3.26
N TYR A 164 3.92 6.58 -2.90
CA TYR A 164 3.94 7.79 -3.73
C TYR A 164 4.46 7.55 -5.17
N PRO A 165 5.41 6.65 -5.47
CA PRO A 165 5.86 6.43 -6.85
C PRO A 165 4.75 5.82 -7.72
N ILE A 166 3.95 4.92 -7.15
CA ILE A 166 2.80 4.31 -7.82
C ILE A 166 1.75 5.39 -8.11
N LEU A 167 1.43 6.21 -7.12
CA LEU A 167 0.47 7.30 -7.29
C LEU A 167 0.97 8.33 -8.31
N TYR A 168 2.25 8.68 -8.29
CA TYR A 168 2.90 9.53 -9.29
C TYR A 168 2.73 9.00 -10.72
N LEU A 169 2.99 7.71 -10.96
CA LEU A 169 2.82 7.11 -12.29
C LEU A 169 1.37 7.23 -12.78
N ASN A 170 0.40 6.93 -11.92
CA ASN A 170 -1.02 7.04 -12.25
C ASN A 170 -1.42 8.50 -12.52
N LEU A 171 -0.93 9.44 -11.72
CA LEU A 171 -1.22 10.87 -11.90
C LEU A 171 -0.59 11.43 -13.18
N VAL A 172 0.65 11.07 -13.52
CA VAL A 172 1.27 11.48 -14.79
C VAL A 172 0.47 10.94 -15.96
N ALA A 173 0.11 9.64 -15.95
CA ALA A 173 -0.70 9.05 -17.02
C ALA A 173 -2.07 9.74 -17.17
N ALA A 174 -2.73 10.09 -16.07
CA ALA A 174 -3.99 10.82 -16.09
C ALA A 174 -3.83 12.26 -16.60
N LEU A 175 -2.84 13.00 -16.08
CA LEU A 175 -2.59 14.39 -16.42
C LEU A 175 -2.08 14.58 -17.85
N SER A 176 -1.36 13.61 -18.41
CA SER A 176 -0.90 13.65 -19.80
C SER A 176 -2.03 13.44 -20.82
N ASN A 177 -3.18 12.95 -20.39
CA ASN A 177 -4.37 12.79 -21.22
C ASN A 177 -5.36 13.98 -21.11
N LEU A 178 -5.03 15.01 -20.33
CA LEU A 178 -5.80 16.25 -20.17
C LEU A 178 -5.19 17.38 -21.00
#